data_AF-A0A022IVC9-F1
#
_entry.id   AF-A0A022IVC9-F1
#
_cell.length_a   1.000
_cell.length_b   1.000
_cell.length_c   1.000
_cell.angle_alpha   90.00
_cell.angle_beta   90.00
_cell.angle_gamma   90.00
#
_symmetry.space_group_name_H-M   'P 1'
#
loop_
_entity.id
_entity.type
_entity.pdbx_description
1 polymer ?
#
loop_
_entity_poly.entity_id
_entity_poly.type
_entity_poly.pdbx_seq_one_letter_code
_entity_poly.pdbx_strand_id
1 'polypeptide(L)'
;MTKIAEKSKQEYGDLLKEKDHLQDMEQLEMTIVSIHTPYPSIVRIQGKINTLQPELWQAPNLAIRLIVSNPPEGQPISRVYTVRSFNPVNAQIEIDFVKHEDLSPAMEWLNSAQVGTKIGLIGPALISFPISYIKNMWSCLPTIRLYLRYIRY
;
A
#
# COMPACT_ATOMS: atom_id res chain seq x y z
N MET A 1 32.45 31.56 4.55
CA MET A 1 31.39 31.07 3.64
C MET A 1 30.67 29.86 4.27
N THR A 2 30.27 29.96 5.54
CA THR A 2 29.93 28.78 6.37
C THR A 2 28.81 29.14 7.34
N LYS A 3 27.67 29.58 6.82
CA LYS A 3 26.45 29.84 7.62
C LYS A 3 25.14 29.52 6.88
N ILE A 4 25.19 29.32 5.57
CA ILE A 4 24.00 29.05 4.74
C ILE A 4 23.70 27.54 4.67
N ALA A 5 24.72 26.68 4.72
CA ALA A 5 24.56 25.23 4.57
C ALA A 5 24.02 24.50 5.82
N GLU A 6 24.19 25.06 7.02
CA GLU A 6 23.65 24.46 8.25
C GLU A 6 22.18 24.82 8.46
N LYS A 7 21.77 26.03 8.06
CA LYS A 7 20.38 26.47 8.18
C LYS A 7 19.44 25.65 7.28
N SER A 8 19.89 25.28 6.08
CA SER A 8 19.12 24.42 5.17
C SER A 8 18.97 22.99 5.69
N LYS A 9 20.01 22.41 6.31
CA LYS A 9 19.94 21.03 6.82
C LYS A 9 18.97 20.89 7.99
N GLN A 10 18.83 21.95 8.79
CA GLN A 10 17.89 22.01 9.91
C GLN A 10 16.46 22.30 9.44
N GLU A 11 16.27 23.19 8.46
CA GLU A 11 14.96 23.38 7.78
C GLU A 11 14.46 22.12 7.06
N TYR A 12 15.35 21.38 6.37
CA TYR A 12 14.98 20.09 5.75
C TYR A 12 14.71 19.00 6.79
N GLY A 13 15.43 19.01 7.91
CA GLY A 13 15.22 18.09 9.03
C GLY A 13 13.90 18.34 9.77
N ASP A 14 13.46 19.59 9.85
CA ASP A 14 12.20 19.97 10.47
C ASP A 14 11.00 19.83 9.52
N LEU A 15 11.17 20.03 8.21
CA LEU A 15 10.15 19.71 7.19
C LEU A 15 9.90 18.20 7.04
N LEU A 16 10.88 17.36 7.35
CA LEU A 16 10.71 15.89 7.43
C LEU A 16 10.11 15.42 8.76
N LYS A 17 10.00 16.31 9.76
CA LYS A 17 9.32 16.08 11.03
C LYS A 17 7.95 16.75 11.10
N GLU A 18 7.51 17.37 10.01
CA GLU A 18 6.17 17.93 9.93
C GLU A 18 5.18 16.79 9.66
N LYS A 19 4.63 16.29 10.78
CA LYS A 19 3.58 15.29 10.88
C LYS A 19 4.02 13.89 10.48
N ASP A 20 4.38 13.15 11.53
CA ASP A 20 4.30 11.71 11.58
C ASP A 20 2.86 11.27 11.20
N HIS A 21 2.62 11.13 9.88
CA HIS A 21 1.34 10.74 9.28
C HIS A 21 0.90 9.31 9.64
N LEU A 22 1.60 8.65 10.56
CA LEU A 22 1.25 7.36 11.11
C LEU A 22 0.09 7.44 12.12
N GLN A 23 -0.25 8.64 12.62
CA GLN A 23 -1.21 8.80 13.73
C GLN A 23 -2.68 8.49 13.39
N ASP A 24 -3.05 8.48 12.10
CA ASP A 24 -4.44 8.27 11.66
C ASP A 24 -4.65 6.95 10.89
N MET A 25 -3.68 6.03 10.91
CA MET A 25 -3.79 4.78 10.15
C MET A 25 -4.43 3.69 11.00
N GLU A 26 -5.58 3.16 10.57
CA GLU A 26 -6.19 1.99 11.20
C GLU A 26 -5.28 0.78 11.03
N GLN A 27 -4.93 0.14 12.15
CA GLN A 27 -4.32 -1.18 12.15
C GLN A 27 -5.44 -2.22 12.18
N LEU A 28 -5.62 -2.88 11.04
CA LEU A 28 -6.67 -3.84 10.78
C LEU A 28 -6.10 -5.24 10.56
N GLU A 29 -6.96 -6.23 10.66
CA GLU A 29 -6.70 -7.58 10.16
C GLU A 29 -7.55 -7.82 8.92
N MET A 30 -6.91 -8.27 7.84
CA MET A 30 -7.59 -8.70 6.62
C MET A 30 -7.67 -10.23 6.61
N THR A 31 -8.86 -10.78 6.39
CA THR A 31 -9.07 -12.21 6.15
C THR A 31 -9.26 -12.45 4.66
N ILE A 32 -8.45 -13.31 4.05
CA ILE A 32 -8.54 -13.61 2.62
C ILE A 32 -9.84 -14.37 2.32
N VAL A 33 -10.60 -13.85 1.35
CA VAL A 33 -11.87 -14.44 0.90
C VAL A 33 -11.70 -15.11 -0.46
N SER A 34 -10.90 -14.53 -1.36
CA SER A 34 -10.61 -15.14 -2.66
C SER A 34 -9.23 -14.76 -3.16
N ILE A 35 -8.64 -15.67 -3.93
CA ILE A 35 -7.36 -15.47 -4.63
C ILE A 35 -7.56 -15.93 -6.06
N HIS A 36 -7.23 -15.10 -7.04
CA HIS A 36 -7.28 -15.48 -8.45
C HIS A 36 -6.21 -14.75 -9.26
N THR A 37 -5.84 -15.30 -10.42
CA THR A 37 -4.80 -14.77 -11.30
C THR A 37 -5.42 -14.20 -12.58
N PRO A 38 -5.82 -12.91 -12.59
CA PRO A 38 -6.41 -12.31 -13.79
C PRO A 38 -5.42 -12.22 -14.96
N TYR A 39 -4.11 -12.17 -14.65
CA TYR A 39 -3.02 -12.20 -15.63
C TYR A 39 -1.89 -13.09 -15.11
N PRO A 40 -1.02 -13.65 -15.97
CA PRO A 40 0.07 -14.54 -15.53
C PRO A 40 1.01 -13.92 -14.48
N SER A 41 1.23 -12.61 -14.56
CA SER A 41 2.09 -11.85 -13.64
C SER A 41 1.34 -11.13 -12.52
N ILE A 42 0.01 -11.29 -12.41
CA ILE A 42 -0.80 -10.61 -11.40
C ILE A 42 -1.60 -11.64 -10.60
N VAL A 43 -1.44 -11.61 -9.29
CA VAL A 43 -2.32 -12.31 -8.35
C VAL A 43 -3.22 -11.27 -7.69
N ARG A 44 -4.53 -11.42 -7.85
CA ARG A 44 -5.53 -10.60 -7.16
C ARG A 44 -5.99 -11.32 -5.92
N ILE A 45 -5.86 -10.64 -4.79
CA ILE A 45 -6.40 -11.08 -3.51
C ILE A 45 -7.58 -10.20 -3.16
N GLN A 46 -8.68 -10.84 -2.78
CA GLN A 46 -9.78 -10.17 -2.13
C GLN A 46 -9.79 -10.59 -0.66
N GLY A 47 -9.90 -9.62 0.23
CA GLY A 47 -9.95 -9.86 1.65
C GLY A 47 -11.03 -9.04 2.33
N LYS A 48 -11.61 -9.60 3.39
CA LYS A 48 -12.56 -8.92 4.25
C LYS A 48 -11.80 -8.17 5.34
N ILE A 49 -12.13 -6.90 5.53
CA ILE A 49 -11.63 -6.06 6.62
C ILE A 49 -12.78 -5.62 7.51
N ASN A 50 -12.49 -5.33 8.78
CA ASN A 50 -13.45 -4.73 9.71
C ASN A 50 -13.03 -3.29 10.02
N THR A 51 -13.38 -2.36 9.13
CA THR A 51 -13.10 -0.92 9.30
C THR A 51 -14.29 -0.19 9.91
N LEU A 52 -14.02 0.82 10.72
CA LEU A 52 -15.05 1.70 11.27
C LEU A 52 -15.36 2.89 10.35
N GLN A 53 -14.55 3.12 9.32
CA GLN A 53 -14.62 4.28 8.43
C GLN A 53 -14.63 3.86 6.94
N PRO A 54 -15.67 3.13 6.48
CA PRO A 54 -15.73 2.60 5.11
C PRO A 54 -15.68 3.67 4.01
N GLU A 55 -16.03 4.92 4.33
CA GLU A 55 -15.91 6.06 3.41
C GLU A 55 -14.46 6.34 2.99
N LEU A 56 -13.47 6.15 3.88
CA LEU A 56 -12.06 6.41 3.59
C LEU A 56 -11.49 5.37 2.61
N TRP A 57 -12.02 4.16 2.64
CA TRP A 57 -11.59 3.03 1.81
C TRP A 57 -12.11 3.08 0.37
N GLN A 58 -13.09 3.94 0.09
CA GLN A 58 -13.65 4.12 -1.25
C GLN A 58 -12.84 5.10 -2.11
N ALA A 59 -11.89 5.83 -1.52
CA ALA A 59 -11.04 6.73 -2.26
C ALA A 59 -10.15 5.97 -3.27
N PRO A 60 -9.85 6.54 -4.44
CA PRO A 60 -8.92 5.95 -5.38
C PRO A 60 -7.47 6.07 -4.88
N ASN A 61 -6.59 5.20 -5.38
CA ASN A 61 -5.13 5.25 -5.15
C ASN A 61 -4.70 5.18 -3.68
N LEU A 62 -5.47 4.48 -2.84
CA LEU A 62 -5.09 4.25 -1.45
C LEU A 62 -3.89 3.32 -1.38
N ALA A 63 -2.88 3.73 -0.60
CA ALA A 63 -1.84 2.83 -0.13
C ALA A 63 -2.28 2.13 1.15
N ILE A 64 -1.92 0.87 1.22
CA ILE A 64 -1.98 0.07 2.44
C ILE A 64 -0.62 -0.55 2.68
N ARG A 65 -0.30 -0.79 3.94
CA ARG A 65 0.89 -1.50 4.35
C ARG A 65 0.48 -2.86 4.88
N LEU A 66 0.92 -3.92 4.21
CA LEU A 66 0.69 -5.30 4.63
C LEU A 66 1.91 -5.84 5.38
N ILE A 67 1.67 -6.52 6.50
CA ILE A 67 2.71 -7.19 7.28
C ILE A 67 2.85 -8.61 6.74
N VAL A 68 3.77 -8.80 5.79
CA VAL A 68 3.94 -10.06 5.05
C VAL A 68 4.74 -11.10 5.82
N SER A 69 5.55 -10.68 6.80
CA SER A 69 6.25 -11.59 7.71
C SER A 69 6.34 -10.96 9.10
N ASN A 70 6.02 -11.75 10.13
CA ASN A 70 6.06 -11.34 11.52
C ASN A 70 6.71 -12.44 12.37
N PRO A 71 8.05 -12.60 12.29
CA PRO A 71 8.75 -13.61 13.08
C PRO A 71 8.64 -13.29 14.59
N PRO A 72 8.57 -14.31 15.48
CA PRO A 72 8.51 -14.10 16.93
C PRO A 72 9.74 -13.35 17.47
N GLU A 73 10.90 -13.62 16.86
CA GLU A 73 12.18 -12.96 17.13
C GLU A 73 12.62 -12.24 15.86
N GLY A 74 12.28 -10.96 15.73
CA GLY A 74 12.70 -10.12 14.60
C GLY A 74 11.80 -8.91 14.38
N GLN A 75 12.18 -8.07 13.41
CA GLN A 75 11.35 -6.95 12.99
C GLN A 75 10.31 -7.41 11.96
N PRO A 76 9.03 -7.01 12.11
CA PRO A 76 8.00 -7.33 11.13
C PRO A 76 8.34 -6.72 9.78
N ILE A 77 8.29 -7.55 8.74
CA ILE A 77 8.53 -7.12 7.37
C ILE A 77 7.20 -6.68 6.79
N SER A 78 7.12 -5.40 6.42
CA SER A 78 5.94 -4.84 5.76
C SER A 78 6.22 -4.39 4.33
N ARG A 79 5.17 -4.38 3.50
CA ARG A 79 5.20 -3.91 2.12
C ARG A 79 4.00 -3.05 1.82
N VAL A 80 4.21 -2.03 1.00
CA VAL A 80 3.15 -1.11 0.58
C VAL A 80 2.54 -1.61 -0.72
N TYR A 81 1.21 -1.69 -0.75
CA TYR A 81 0.41 -2.05 -1.90
C TYR A 81 -0.65 -0.99 -2.14
N THR A 82 -1.17 -0.94 -3.37
CA THR A 82 -2.28 -0.08 -3.72
C THR A 82 -3.58 -0.86 -3.67
N VAL A 83 -4.60 -0.29 -3.04
CA VAL A 83 -5.96 -0.83 -3.06
C VAL A 83 -6.53 -0.65 -4.46
N ARG A 84 -6.96 -1.74 -5.07
CA ARG A 84 -7.60 -1.74 -6.38
C ARG A 84 -9.03 -1.22 -6.29
N SER A 85 -9.78 -1.77 -5.34
CA SER A 85 -11.17 -1.42 -5.10
C SER A 85 -11.58 -1.80 -3.68
N PHE A 86 -12.62 -1.16 -3.17
CA PHE A 86 -13.27 -1.52 -1.92
C PHE A 86 -14.77 -1.61 -2.14
N ASN A 87 -15.38 -2.69 -1.65
CA ASN A 87 -16.82 -2.90 -1.64
C ASN A 87 -17.35 -2.72 -0.21
N PRO A 88 -18.06 -1.61 0.08
CA PRO A 88 -18.57 -1.32 1.43
C PRO A 88 -19.70 -2.27 1.87
N VAL A 89 -20.45 -2.87 0.94
CA VAL A 89 -21.58 -3.78 1.26
C VAL A 89 -21.07 -5.06 1.93
N ASN A 90 -19.95 -5.59 1.41
CA ASN A 90 -19.36 -6.84 1.91
C ASN A 90 -18.14 -6.60 2.82
N ALA A 91 -17.72 -5.35 3.00
CA ALA A 91 -16.48 -4.93 3.64
C ALA A 91 -15.24 -5.62 3.05
N GLN A 92 -15.17 -5.69 1.72
CA GLN A 92 -14.12 -6.39 0.99
C GLN A 92 -13.19 -5.43 0.26
N ILE A 93 -11.88 -5.58 0.46
CA ILE A 93 -10.85 -4.90 -0.32
C ILE A 93 -10.26 -5.84 -1.37
N GLU A 94 -9.90 -5.28 -2.50
CA GLU A 94 -9.14 -5.96 -3.55
C GLU A 94 -7.74 -5.37 -3.67
N ILE A 95 -6.74 -6.24 -3.76
CA ILE A 95 -5.33 -5.86 -3.86
C ILE A 95 -4.68 -6.69 -4.97
N ASP A 96 -3.94 -6.02 -5.86
CA ASP A 96 -3.18 -6.66 -6.93
C ASP A 96 -1.71 -6.82 -6.49
N PHE A 97 -1.22 -8.05 -6.52
CA PHE A 97 0.17 -8.40 -6.30
C PHE A 97 0.84 -8.69 -7.64
N VAL A 98 2.02 -8.11 -7.85
CA VAL A 98 2.86 -8.47 -9.00
C VAL A 98 3.65 -9.72 -8.62
N LYS A 99 3.42 -10.81 -9.35
CA LYS A 99 4.18 -12.05 -9.22
C LYS A 99 5.51 -11.91 -9.96
N HIS A 100 6.60 -12.22 -9.28
CA HIS A 100 7.93 -12.33 -9.86
C HIS A 100 8.66 -13.54 -9.25
N GLU A 101 9.73 -14.00 -9.90
CA GLU A 101 10.42 -15.25 -9.54
C GLU A 101 11.39 -15.10 -8.35
N ASP A 102 11.67 -13.88 -7.92
CA ASP A 102 12.60 -13.66 -6.81
C ASP A 102 12.01 -14.10 -5.48
N LEU A 103 12.88 -14.69 -4.65
CA LEU A 103 12.60 -15.02 -3.26
C LEU A 103 12.52 -13.71 -2.44
N SER A 104 11.34 -13.12 -2.41
CA SER A 104 11.03 -11.99 -1.55
C SER A 104 10.03 -12.40 -0.46
N PRO A 105 10.08 -11.80 0.74
CA PRO A 105 9.12 -12.09 1.81
C PRO A 105 7.65 -11.92 1.38
N ALA A 106 7.40 -11.02 0.43
CA ALA A 106 6.08 -10.84 -0.17
C ALA A 106 5.66 -12.03 -1.04
N MET A 107 6.57 -12.57 -1.86
CA MET A 107 6.30 -13.75 -2.69
C MET A 107 6.17 -15.02 -1.84
N GLU A 108 6.98 -15.17 -0.79
CA GLU A 108 6.85 -16.26 0.18
C GLU A 108 5.49 -16.24 0.89
N TRP A 109 5.06 -15.06 1.34
CA TRP A 109 3.72 -14.88 1.88
C TRP A 109 2.65 -15.19 0.83
N LEU A 110 2.78 -14.64 -0.38
CA LEU A 110 1.81 -14.84 -1.46
C LEU A 110 1.65 -16.32 -1.85
N ASN A 111 2.74 -17.09 -1.82
CA ASN A 111 2.75 -18.52 -2.12
C ASN A 111 2.16 -19.37 -0.99
N SER A 112 2.18 -18.88 0.26
CA SER A 112 1.58 -19.57 1.42
C SER A 112 0.14 -19.14 1.72
N ALA A 113 -0.29 -18.00 1.17
CA ALA A 113 -1.61 -17.44 1.35
C ALA A 113 -2.71 -18.35 0.77
N GLN A 114 -3.75 -18.60 1.56
CA GLN A 114 -4.93 -19.35 1.16
C GLN A 114 -6.20 -18.64 1.64
N VAL A 115 -7.35 -19.06 1.14
CA VAL A 115 -8.64 -18.55 1.63
C VAL A 115 -8.75 -18.85 3.13
N GLY A 116 -9.13 -17.85 3.92
CA GLY A 116 -9.15 -17.91 5.39
C GLY A 116 -7.85 -17.46 6.07
N THR A 117 -6.74 -17.29 5.34
CA THR A 117 -5.52 -16.70 5.90
C THR A 117 -5.77 -15.28 6.38
N LYS A 118 -5.21 -14.95 7.54
CA LYS A 118 -5.25 -13.62 8.13
C LYS A 118 -3.92 -12.91 7.93
N ILE A 119 -3.97 -11.62 7.64
CA ILE A 119 -2.79 -10.76 7.52
C ILE A 119 -3.04 -9.39 8.15
N GLY A 120 -2.02 -8.88 8.85
CA GLY A 120 -2.03 -7.53 9.39
C GLY A 120 -1.94 -6.48 8.28
N LEU A 121 -2.80 -5.47 8.38
CA LEU A 121 -2.95 -4.39 7.43
C LEU A 121 -2.91 -3.06 8.18
N ILE A 122 -2.19 -2.09 7.65
CA ILE A 122 -2.15 -0.71 8.17
C ILE A 122 -2.57 0.22 7.04
N GLY A 123 -3.63 1.01 7.24
CA GLY A 123 -4.28 1.77 6.17
C GLY A 123 -5.52 2.51 6.64
N PRO A 124 -6.15 3.31 5.78
CA PRO A 124 -5.72 3.67 4.42
C PRO A 124 -4.83 4.93 4.42
N ALA A 125 -3.72 4.93 3.67
CA ALA A 125 -2.91 6.13 3.43
C ALA A 125 -3.21 6.70 2.03
N LEU A 126 -3.45 8.02 1.96
CA LEU A 126 -3.44 8.72 0.69
C LEU A 126 -2.00 8.85 0.18
N ILE A 127 -1.71 8.29 -1.00
CA ILE A 127 -0.42 8.54 -1.64
C ILE A 127 -0.48 9.94 -2.27
N SER A 128 -0.02 10.94 -1.53
CA SER A 128 0.21 12.27 -2.09
C SER A 128 1.56 12.28 -2.79
N PHE A 129 1.56 12.14 -4.13
CA PHE A 129 2.76 12.41 -4.91
C PHE A 129 2.78 13.90 -5.27
N PRO A 130 3.82 14.67 -4.89
CA PRO A 130 4.01 15.99 -5.47
C PRO A 130 4.24 15.83 -6.99
N ILE A 131 3.50 16.63 -7.77
CA ILE A 131 3.46 16.56 -9.25
C ILE A 131 4.86 16.65 -9.90
N SER A 132 5.85 17.20 -9.21
CA SER A 132 7.24 17.31 -9.66
C SER A 132 7.98 15.97 -9.86
N TYR A 133 7.54 14.87 -9.23
CA TYR A 133 8.25 13.59 -9.24
C TYR A 133 7.80 12.60 -10.34
N ILE A 134 6.77 12.94 -11.12
CA ILE A 134 6.11 12.02 -12.07
C ILE A 134 6.96 11.72 -13.32
N LYS A 135 8.04 12.48 -13.60
CA LYS A 135 8.79 12.33 -14.86
C LYS A 135 9.69 11.09 -14.99
N ASN A 136 10.05 10.39 -13.90
CA ASN A 136 11.12 9.37 -13.95
C ASN A 136 10.76 7.96 -13.46
N MET A 137 9.49 7.65 -13.15
CA MET A 137 9.14 6.35 -12.56
C MET A 137 8.26 5.50 -13.48
N TRP A 138 8.88 4.91 -14.51
CA TRP A 138 8.24 3.98 -15.46
C TRP A 138 7.97 2.57 -14.87
N SER A 139 8.35 2.31 -13.62
CA SER A 139 8.22 0.99 -12.97
C SER A 139 6.95 0.80 -12.12
N CYS A 140 6.16 1.84 -11.85
CA CYS A 140 4.92 1.74 -11.04
C CYS A 140 3.66 1.59 -11.92
N LEU A 141 3.56 0.48 -12.63
CA LEU A 141 2.55 0.28 -13.69
C LEU A 141 1.09 -0.06 -13.26
N PRO A 142 0.70 -0.21 -11.98
CA PRO A 142 -0.73 -0.16 -11.63
C PRO A 142 -1.25 1.29 -11.50
N THR A 143 -0.41 2.22 -11.01
CA THR A 143 -0.82 3.60 -10.66
C THR A 143 -1.07 4.47 -11.90
N ILE A 144 -0.28 4.29 -12.96
CA ILE A 144 -0.38 5.12 -14.18
C ILE A 144 -1.65 4.77 -14.99
N ARG A 145 -2.11 3.51 -14.96
CA ARG A 145 -3.27 3.07 -15.74
C ARG A 145 -4.59 3.69 -15.26
N LEU A 146 -4.69 4.07 -13.99
CA LEU A 146 -5.86 4.76 -13.43
C LEU A 146 -5.75 6.29 -13.59
N TYR A 147 -4.54 6.86 -13.46
CA TYR A 147 -4.33 8.30 -13.64
C TYR A 147 -4.67 8.77 -15.06
N LEU A 148 -4.33 7.98 -16.09
CA LEU A 148 -4.69 8.27 -17.48
C LEU A 148 -6.19 8.13 -17.77
N ARG A 149 -6.95 7.43 -16.93
CA ARG A 149 -8.42 7.35 -17.05
C ARG A 149 -9.12 8.57 -16.45
N TYR A 150 -8.46 9.31 -15.56
CA TYR A 150 -9.02 10.48 -14.88
C TYR A 150 -8.77 11.82 -15.62
N ILE A 151 -7.83 11.88 -16.57
CA ILE A 151 -7.53 13.10 -17.36
C ILE A 151 -8.29 13.12 -18.71
N ARG A 152 -9.20 12.17 -18.95
CA ARG A 152 -10.11 12.18 -20.09
C ARG A 152 -11.57 12.20 -19.63
N TYR A 153 -11.96 13.22 -18.86
CA TYR A 153 -13.28 13.83 -18.86
C TYR A 153 -13.15 15.28 -18.40
#